data_AF-A0A7S2Y8N4-F1
#
_entry.id   AF-A0A7S2Y8N4-F1
#
_cell.length_a   1.000
_cell.length_b   1.000
_cell.length_c   1.000
_cell.angle_alpha   90.00
_cell.angle_beta   90.00
_cell.angle_gamma   90.00
#
_symmetry.space_group_name_H-M   'P 1'
#
loop_
_entity.id
_entity.type
_entity.pdbx_description
1 polymer ?
#
loop_
_entity_poly.entity_id
_entity_poly.type
_entity_poly.pdbx_seq_one_letter_code
_entity_poly.pdbx_strand_id
1 'polypeptide(L)'
;MTTTRTSDKKEDASPPLPLRVAFLHLDWGIGGAEQLMLQLAQVTVALGHGVALYTTRCEPSHCFAPLQPSTGVLYPFLHVHGRWIPQDIAGRFRAICSTIRLLYLAWCMARTQRNPAPDVIVLDVLPTPLPFLQYLFPTSSLLFYCHFPDQLLIQSAYQNRKDNEENATTSETTPIQPTTTAPPPKGWYRTIIDFLENQTMPFADTIVVNSHFTRRTVLETFPSLQQQQQAQP
;
A
#
# COMPACT_ATOMS: atom_id res chain seq x y z
N MET A 1 -53.07 -15.68 -14.47
CA MET A 1 -52.57 -16.58 -15.54
C MET A 1 -51.09 -16.36 -15.66
N THR A 2 -50.36 -17.46 -15.52
CA THR A 2 -48.94 -17.56 -15.16
C THR A 2 -48.06 -17.32 -16.38
N THR A 3 -47.19 -16.32 -16.35
CA THR A 3 -46.09 -16.20 -17.31
C THR A 3 -44.80 -16.66 -16.65
N THR A 4 -44.30 -17.73 -17.24
CA THR A 4 -43.10 -18.53 -16.99
C THR A 4 -41.87 -17.77 -16.48
N ARG A 5 -41.39 -18.23 -15.32
CA ARG A 5 -40.06 -18.03 -14.75
C ARG A 5 -39.05 -18.70 -15.69
N THR A 6 -38.30 -17.91 -16.46
CA THR A 6 -37.14 -18.40 -17.20
C THR A 6 -36.10 -18.92 -16.22
N SER A 7 -35.81 -20.21 -16.35
CA SER A 7 -34.82 -20.97 -15.61
C SER A 7 -33.45 -20.32 -15.74
N ASP A 8 -32.86 -19.91 -14.62
CA ASP A 8 -31.44 -19.59 -14.54
C ASP A 8 -30.63 -20.81 -14.97
N LYS A 9 -30.00 -20.66 -16.13
CA LYS A 9 -29.01 -21.61 -16.66
C LYS A 9 -27.76 -21.40 -15.80
N LYS A 10 -27.58 -22.26 -14.80
CA LYS A 10 -26.34 -22.37 -14.03
C LYS A 10 -25.25 -22.82 -15.01
N GLU A 11 -24.50 -21.87 -15.58
CA GLU A 11 -23.32 -22.14 -16.38
C GLU A 11 -22.35 -22.96 -15.54
N ASP A 12 -22.11 -24.18 -15.98
CA ASP A 12 -21.01 -25.04 -15.55
C ASP A 12 -19.71 -24.44 -16.10
N ALA A 13 -19.31 -23.30 -15.54
CA ALA A 13 -18.01 -22.71 -15.79
C ALA A 13 -16.99 -23.56 -15.05
N SER A 14 -16.11 -24.23 -15.79
CA SER A 14 -14.90 -24.85 -15.25
C SER A 14 -14.23 -23.89 -14.25
N PRO A 15 -13.81 -24.35 -13.07
CA PRO A 15 -13.22 -23.47 -12.06
C PRO A 15 -12.09 -22.66 -12.71
N PRO A 16 -12.03 -21.34 -12.48
CA PRO A 16 -11.01 -20.50 -13.09
C PRO A 16 -9.63 -21.06 -12.77
N LEU A 17 -8.72 -21.03 -13.75
CA LEU A 17 -7.36 -21.51 -13.59
C LEU A 17 -6.70 -20.84 -12.36
N PRO A 18 -5.87 -21.59 -11.60
CA PRO A 18 -5.25 -21.06 -10.40
C PRO A 18 -4.29 -19.91 -10.75
N LEU A 19 -4.62 -18.70 -10.29
CA LEU A 19 -3.78 -17.52 -10.44
C LEU A 19 -2.56 -17.55 -9.51
N ARG A 20 -1.51 -16.82 -9.88
CA ARG A 20 -0.33 -16.53 -9.05
C ARG A 20 -0.37 -15.08 -8.60
N VAL A 21 -0.49 -14.86 -7.30
CA VAL A 21 -0.58 -13.52 -6.71
C VAL A 21 0.67 -13.22 -5.89
N ALA A 22 1.36 -12.14 -6.23
CA ALA A 22 2.52 -11.66 -5.47
C ALA A 22 2.12 -10.44 -4.64
N PHE A 23 2.39 -10.47 -3.34
CA PHE A 23 2.15 -9.37 -2.41
C PHE A 23 3.46 -8.67 -2.07
N LEU A 24 3.56 -7.37 -2.35
CA LEU A 24 4.71 -6.53 -2.02
C LEU A 24 4.33 -5.56 -0.90
N HIS A 25 5.00 -5.71 0.25
CA HIS A 25 4.82 -4.83 1.41
C HIS A 25 6.15 -4.63 2.14
N LEU A 26 6.49 -3.40 2.53
CA LEU A 26 7.83 -3.10 3.04
C LEU A 26 8.19 -3.83 4.33
N ASP A 27 7.35 -3.77 5.35
CA ASP A 27 7.66 -4.32 6.67
C ASP A 27 6.42 -5.00 7.26
N TRP A 28 6.47 -6.29 7.59
CA TRP A 28 5.36 -6.97 8.26
C TRP A 28 5.47 -6.82 9.78
N GLY A 29 4.70 -5.89 10.33
CA GLY A 29 4.50 -5.70 11.77
C GLY A 29 3.08 -6.04 12.22
N ILE A 30 2.61 -5.37 13.27
CA ILE A 30 1.23 -5.44 13.77
C ILE A 30 0.53 -4.12 13.45
N GLY A 31 -0.06 -4.03 12.27
CA GLY A 31 -0.82 -2.87 11.82
C GLY A 31 -2.02 -3.25 10.97
N GLY A 32 -2.87 -2.26 10.69
CA GLY A 32 -4.16 -2.48 10.01
C GLY A 32 -4.00 -2.82 8.52
N ALA A 33 -3.05 -2.20 7.84
CA ALA A 33 -2.72 -2.49 6.44
C ALA A 33 -2.15 -3.91 6.31
N GLU A 34 -1.24 -4.26 7.22
CA GLU A 34 -0.62 -5.57 7.31
C GLU A 34 -1.66 -6.66 7.52
N GLN A 35 -2.63 -6.42 8.43
CA GLN A 35 -3.72 -7.36 8.67
C GLN A 35 -4.56 -7.59 7.41
N LEU A 36 -4.94 -6.52 6.69
CA LEU A 36 -5.73 -6.64 5.47
C LEU A 36 -4.98 -7.45 4.40
N MET A 37 -3.72 -7.12 4.16
CA MET A 37 -2.89 -7.79 3.17
C MET A 37 -2.69 -9.27 3.50
N LEU A 38 -2.49 -9.61 4.77
CA LEU A 38 -2.36 -11.01 5.21
C LEU A 38 -3.68 -11.78 5.09
N GLN A 39 -4.81 -11.16 5.44
CA GLN A 39 -6.12 -11.78 5.24
C GLN A 39 -6.38 -12.08 3.76
N LEU A 40 -6.07 -11.12 2.88
CA LEU A 40 -6.18 -11.31 1.43
C LEU A 40 -5.29 -12.46 0.94
N ALA A 41 -4.03 -12.52 1.41
CA ALA A 41 -3.12 -13.62 1.08
C ALA A 41 -3.63 -14.98 1.59
N GLN A 42 -4.18 -15.06 2.80
CA GLN A 42 -4.76 -16.30 3.34
C GLN A 42 -5.96 -16.77 2.53
N VAL A 43 -6.87 -15.86 2.17
CA VAL A 43 -8.02 -16.20 1.31
C VAL A 43 -7.55 -16.66 -0.06
N THR A 44 -6.52 -16.02 -0.62
CA THR A 44 -5.91 -16.43 -1.90
C THR A 44 -5.40 -17.87 -1.85
N VAL A 45 -4.70 -18.26 -0.78
CA VAL A 45 -4.28 -19.66 -0.56
C VAL A 45 -5.49 -20.59 -0.40
N ALA A 46 -6.49 -20.19 0.38
CA ALA A 46 -7.68 -21.01 0.64
C ALA A 46 -8.52 -21.28 -0.62
N LEU A 47 -8.50 -20.36 -1.59
CA LEU A 47 -9.13 -20.50 -2.91
C LEU A 47 -8.29 -21.35 -3.89
N GLY A 48 -7.11 -21.83 -3.48
CA GLY A 48 -6.23 -22.67 -4.31
C GLY A 48 -5.35 -21.89 -5.28
N HIS A 49 -5.19 -20.58 -5.09
CA HIS A 49 -4.29 -19.75 -5.88
C HIS A 49 -2.86 -19.77 -5.28
N GLY A 50 -1.86 -19.58 -6.15
CA GLY A 50 -0.47 -19.46 -5.72
C GLY A 50 -0.21 -18.10 -5.07
N VAL A 51 0.59 -18.08 -4.00
CA VAL A 51 0.93 -16.87 -3.25
C VAL A 51 2.44 -16.74 -3.09
N ALA A 52 2.94 -15.52 -3.20
CA ALA A 52 4.29 -15.15 -2.76
C ALA A 52 4.24 -13.80 -2.05
N LEU A 53 4.88 -13.69 -0.89
CA LEU A 53 4.95 -12.45 -0.11
C LEU A 53 6.38 -11.92 -0.11
N TYR A 54 6.59 -10.68 -0.55
CA TYR A 54 7.88 -10.02 -0.57
C TYR A 54 7.91 -8.86 0.41
N THR A 55 8.94 -8.85 1.26
CA THR A 55 9.11 -7.83 2.28
C THR A 55 10.58 -7.54 2.56
N THR A 56 10.86 -6.37 3.12
CA THR A 56 12.21 -6.05 3.60
C THR A 56 12.47 -6.48 5.03
N ARG A 57 11.42 -6.66 5.84
CA ARG A 57 11.55 -7.08 7.23
C ARG A 57 10.29 -7.81 7.69
N CYS A 58 10.49 -8.89 8.43
CA CYS A 58 9.47 -9.56 9.20
C CYS A 58 10.16 -10.09 10.46
N GLU A 59 9.74 -9.63 11.64
CA GLU A 59 10.36 -10.03 12.90
C GLU A 59 9.48 -11.10 13.57
N PRO A 60 9.99 -12.32 13.83
CA PRO A 60 9.17 -13.42 14.36
C PRO A 60 8.53 -13.17 15.73
N SER A 61 9.04 -12.21 16.50
CA SER A 61 8.48 -11.80 17.78
C SER A 61 7.42 -10.69 17.66
N HIS A 62 7.23 -10.13 16.47
CA HIS A 62 6.35 -9.00 16.21
C HIS A 62 5.69 -9.11 14.82
N CYS A 63 5.10 -10.26 14.53
CA CYS A 63 4.33 -10.50 13.32
C CYS A 63 3.02 -11.22 13.66
N PHE A 64 2.03 -11.13 12.76
CA PHE A 64 0.79 -11.88 12.90
C PHE A 64 1.03 -13.39 12.79
N ALA A 65 0.17 -14.17 13.46
CA ALA A 65 0.22 -15.63 13.47
C ALA A 65 0.37 -16.31 12.08
N PRO A 66 -0.23 -15.80 10.99
CA PRO A 66 -0.04 -16.39 9.65
C PRO A 66 1.40 -16.36 9.14
N LEU A 67 2.25 -15.46 9.65
CA LEU A 67 3.67 -15.34 9.29
C LEU A 67 4.60 -15.99 10.32
N GLN A 68 4.07 -16.72 11.31
CA GLN A 68 4.92 -17.35 12.31
C GLN A 68 5.74 -18.51 11.71
N PRO A 69 7.07 -18.63 11.98
CA PRO A 69 7.91 -19.65 11.36
C PRO A 69 7.47 -21.11 11.50
N SER A 70 6.89 -21.48 12.65
CA SER A 70 6.54 -22.87 12.97
C SER A 70 5.10 -23.24 12.68
N THR A 71 4.18 -22.26 12.67
CA THR A 71 2.73 -22.50 12.60
C THR A 71 2.02 -21.68 11.54
N GLY A 72 2.71 -20.72 10.92
CA GLY A 72 2.13 -19.74 10.03
C GLY A 72 1.86 -20.33 8.63
N VAL A 73 0.60 -20.30 8.22
CA VAL A 73 0.15 -20.78 6.89
C VAL A 73 0.83 -20.01 5.74
N LEU A 74 1.20 -18.75 5.96
CA LEU A 74 1.84 -17.89 4.96
C LEU A 74 3.37 -17.90 5.01
N TYR A 75 3.97 -18.41 6.09
CA TYR A 75 5.43 -18.41 6.26
C TYR A 75 6.19 -19.12 5.12
N PRO A 76 5.73 -20.26 4.57
CA PRO A 76 6.41 -20.92 3.44
C PRO A 76 6.49 -20.06 2.17
N PHE A 77 5.60 -19.08 2.03
CA PHE A 77 5.51 -18.19 0.88
C PHE A 77 6.22 -16.85 1.10
N LEU A 78 6.85 -16.65 2.28
CA LEU A 78 7.45 -15.38 2.69
C LEU A 78 8.91 -15.27 2.22
N HIS A 79 9.21 -14.19 1.50
CA HIS A 79 10.53 -13.82 1.01
C HIS A 79 10.97 -12.50 1.66
N VAL A 80 11.98 -12.56 2.52
CA VAL A 80 12.54 -11.39 3.21
C VAL A 80 13.87 -10.97 2.56
N HIS A 81 13.93 -9.78 1.98
CA HIS A 81 15.11 -9.27 1.27
C HIS A 81 15.38 -7.80 1.58
N GLY A 82 16.65 -7.40 1.73
CA GLY A 82 16.98 -5.97 1.82
C GLY A 82 16.95 -5.39 3.23
N ARG A 83 17.09 -6.23 4.26
CA ARG A 83 17.24 -5.81 5.68
C ARG A 83 18.37 -4.80 5.91
N TRP A 84 19.38 -4.81 5.04
CA TRP A 84 20.53 -3.91 5.04
C TRP A 84 20.19 -2.47 4.58
N ILE A 85 19.05 -2.27 3.92
CA ILE A 85 18.59 -0.95 3.51
C ILE A 85 17.89 -0.30 4.73
N PRO A 86 18.33 0.88 5.19
CA PRO A 86 17.80 1.50 6.39
C PRO A 86 16.32 1.92 6.24
N GLN A 87 15.60 2.10 7.35
CA GLN A 87 14.25 2.68 7.35
C GLN A 87 14.29 4.20 7.15
N ASP A 88 15.35 4.82 7.64
CA ASP A 88 15.59 6.25 7.57
C ASP A 88 17.09 6.52 7.74
N ILE A 89 17.52 7.74 7.41
CA ILE A 89 18.88 8.21 7.64
C ILE A 89 18.79 9.28 8.73
N ALA A 90 19.22 8.92 9.95
CA ALA A 90 19.19 9.79 11.13
C ALA A 90 17.80 10.41 11.42
N GLY A 91 16.73 9.62 11.28
CA GLY A 91 15.35 10.07 11.46
C GLY A 91 14.76 10.86 10.28
N ARG A 92 15.49 10.97 9.16
CA ARG A 92 15.08 11.74 7.96
C ARG A 92 15.02 10.85 6.73
N PHE A 93 14.43 11.36 5.64
CA PHE A 93 14.38 10.70 4.32
C PHE A 93 13.68 9.34 4.29
N ARG A 94 12.75 9.09 5.22
CA ARG A 94 11.99 7.83 5.30
C ARG A 94 11.33 7.45 3.98
N ALA A 95 10.70 8.40 3.29
CA ALA A 95 10.03 8.12 2.02
C ALA A 95 10.99 7.73 0.87
N ILE A 96 12.20 8.31 0.86
CA ILE A 96 13.25 7.92 -0.10
C ILE A 96 13.73 6.49 0.22
N CYS A 97 14.01 6.21 1.50
CA CYS A 97 14.43 4.88 1.93
C CYS A 97 13.38 3.83 1.60
N SER A 98 12.10 4.11 1.87
CA SER A 98 10.96 3.26 1.48
C SER A 98 10.90 3.01 -0.03
N THR A 99 11.11 4.04 -0.85
CA THR A 99 11.15 3.89 -2.31
C THR A 99 12.29 2.99 -2.76
N ILE A 100 13.51 3.22 -2.27
CA ILE A 100 14.69 2.39 -2.59
C ILE A 100 14.44 0.92 -2.21
N ARG A 101 13.86 0.69 -1.03
CA ARG A 101 13.51 -0.65 -0.54
C ARG A 101 12.49 -1.35 -1.44
N LEU A 102 11.44 -0.64 -1.85
CA LEU A 102 10.43 -1.19 -2.75
C LEU A 102 11.02 -1.53 -4.12
N LEU A 103 11.85 -0.65 -4.69
CA LEU A 103 12.54 -0.92 -5.95
C LEU A 103 13.46 -2.14 -5.83
N TYR A 104 14.17 -2.29 -4.71
CA TYR A 104 15.00 -3.46 -4.45
C TYR A 104 14.18 -4.75 -4.29
N LEU A 105 13.01 -4.69 -3.64
CA LEU A 105 12.11 -5.84 -3.54
C LEU A 105 11.55 -6.24 -4.90
N ALA A 106 11.09 -5.27 -5.71
CA ALA A 106 10.63 -5.52 -7.07
C ALA A 106 11.71 -6.20 -7.92
N TRP A 107 12.96 -5.75 -7.80
CA TRP A 107 14.11 -6.39 -8.45
C TRP A 107 14.36 -7.82 -7.95
N CYS A 108 14.29 -8.07 -6.64
CA CYS A 108 14.46 -9.41 -6.07
C CYS A 108 13.33 -10.36 -6.51
N MET A 109 12.10 -9.86 -6.57
CA MET A 109 10.96 -10.60 -7.12
C MET A 109 11.20 -10.95 -8.59
N ALA A 110 11.65 -10.00 -9.42
CA ALA A 110 11.94 -10.27 -10.83
C ALA A 110 13.01 -11.35 -11.05
N ARG A 111 13.97 -11.49 -10.12
CA ARG A 111 14.97 -12.57 -10.19
C ARG A 111 14.43 -13.96 -9.82
N THR A 112 13.30 -14.02 -9.11
CA THR A 112 12.77 -15.28 -8.55
C THR A 112 11.44 -15.70 -9.18
N GLN A 113 10.65 -14.77 -9.69
CA GLN A 113 9.28 -14.98 -10.18
C GLN A 113 9.14 -14.63 -11.68
N ARG A 114 10.18 -14.77 -12.49
CA ARG A 114 10.07 -14.45 -13.94
C ARG A 114 9.48 -15.57 -14.78
N ASN A 115 9.55 -16.82 -14.32
CA ASN A 115 9.07 -17.98 -15.05
C ASN A 115 8.44 -19.03 -14.11
N PRO A 116 7.11 -19.09 -14.00
CA PRO A 116 6.15 -18.16 -14.60
C PRO A 116 5.99 -16.88 -13.77
N ALA A 117 5.70 -15.79 -14.46
CA ALA A 117 5.37 -14.49 -13.87
C ALA A 117 4.12 -14.57 -12.97
N PRO A 118 3.97 -13.68 -11.98
CA PRO A 118 2.70 -13.49 -11.29
C PRO A 118 1.63 -13.01 -12.27
N ASP A 119 0.39 -13.46 -12.11
CA ASP A 119 -0.74 -12.90 -12.85
C ASP A 119 -1.17 -11.56 -12.25
N VAL A 120 -1.06 -11.45 -10.92
CA VAL A 120 -1.42 -10.24 -10.17
C VAL A 120 -0.31 -9.88 -9.19
N ILE A 121 0.05 -8.60 -9.15
CA ILE A 121 0.97 -8.04 -8.15
C ILE A 121 0.18 -7.04 -7.31
N VAL A 122 0.06 -7.33 -6.02
CA VAL A 122 -0.57 -6.47 -5.03
C VAL A 122 0.52 -5.67 -4.31
N LEU A 123 0.50 -4.35 -4.47
CA LEU A 123 1.43 -3.42 -3.85
C LEU A 123 0.71 -2.59 -2.79
N ASP A 124 1.27 -2.53 -1.59
CA ASP A 124 0.85 -1.65 -0.50
C ASP A 124 2.06 -0.83 -0.03
N VAL A 125 1.83 0.40 0.46
CA VAL A 125 2.77 1.44 0.91
C VAL A 125 2.95 2.66 -0.01
N LEU A 126 3.63 2.55 -1.15
CA LEU A 126 3.92 3.71 -2.02
C LEU A 126 3.71 3.36 -3.50
N PRO A 127 3.17 4.29 -4.33
CA PRO A 127 3.02 4.09 -5.77
C PRO A 127 4.33 4.27 -6.56
N THR A 128 5.39 4.81 -5.94
CA THR A 128 6.67 5.11 -6.61
C THR A 128 7.33 3.94 -7.37
N PRO A 129 7.22 2.65 -6.98
CA PRO A 129 7.79 1.55 -7.75
C PRO A 129 6.87 1.04 -8.88
N LEU A 130 5.63 1.55 -9.03
CA LEU A 130 4.68 1.07 -10.05
C LEU A 130 5.23 1.06 -11.49
N PRO A 131 5.82 2.14 -12.04
CA PRO A 131 6.38 2.09 -13.39
C PRO A 131 7.52 1.07 -13.51
N PHE A 132 8.29 0.87 -12.43
CA PHE A 132 9.36 -0.11 -12.40
C PHE A 132 8.82 -1.54 -12.37
N LEU A 133 7.74 -1.79 -11.63
CA LEU A 133 7.04 -3.07 -11.62
C LEU A 133 6.42 -3.38 -12.98
N GLN A 134 5.76 -2.42 -13.62
CA GLN A 134 5.19 -2.59 -14.96
C GLN A 134 6.29 -2.94 -15.98
N TYR A 135 7.44 -2.28 -15.90
CA TYR A 135 8.58 -2.60 -16.76
C TYR A 135 9.12 -4.02 -16.54
N LEU A 136 9.21 -4.47 -15.28
CA LEU A 136 9.72 -5.80 -14.95
C LEU A 136 8.72 -6.93 -15.22
N PHE A 137 7.42 -6.62 -15.17
CA PHE A 137 6.30 -7.56 -15.26
C PHE A 137 5.20 -7.03 -16.20
N PRO A 138 5.48 -6.92 -17.52
CA PRO A 138 4.58 -6.25 -18.46
C PRO A 138 3.24 -6.97 -18.70
N THR A 139 3.12 -8.23 -18.27
CA THR A 139 1.91 -9.05 -18.43
C THR A 139 1.11 -9.21 -17.15
N SER A 140 1.64 -8.74 -16.02
CA SER A 140 0.99 -8.88 -14.71
C SER A 140 0.04 -7.71 -14.47
N SER A 141 -1.12 -7.99 -13.87
CA SER A 141 -2.02 -6.92 -13.41
C SER A 141 -1.48 -6.31 -12.10
N LEU A 142 -1.31 -4.99 -12.08
CA LEU A 142 -0.82 -4.24 -10.93
C LEU A 142 -1.98 -3.69 -10.11
N LEU A 143 -2.23 -4.31 -8.96
CA LEU A 143 -3.18 -3.86 -7.95
C LEU A 143 -2.45 -3.02 -6.90
N PHE A 144 -2.75 -1.72 -6.82
CA PHE A 144 -2.20 -0.84 -5.81
C PHE A 144 -3.21 -0.61 -4.68
N TYR A 145 -2.91 -1.08 -3.48
CA TYR A 145 -3.67 -0.72 -2.28
C TYR A 145 -3.10 0.57 -1.69
N CYS A 146 -3.90 1.63 -1.77
CA CYS A 146 -3.54 2.92 -1.22
C CYS A 146 -3.95 2.96 0.26
N HIS A 147 -3.03 2.57 1.15
CA HIS A 147 -3.22 2.79 2.57
C HIS A 147 -3.00 4.27 2.89
N PHE A 148 -4.11 5.03 2.91
CA PHE A 148 -4.26 6.41 3.39
C PHE A 148 -3.09 7.37 3.04
N PRO A 149 -3.26 8.31 2.10
CA PRO A 149 -2.14 9.11 1.61
C PRO A 149 -1.44 9.84 2.78
N ASP A 150 -0.12 9.65 2.90
CA ASP A 150 0.75 10.27 3.92
C ASP A 150 0.49 11.78 4.10
N GLN A 151 0.04 12.45 3.03
CA GLN A 151 -0.34 13.86 3.04
C GLN A 151 -1.36 14.21 4.14
N LEU A 152 -2.30 13.30 4.43
CA LEU A 152 -3.31 13.47 5.47
C LEU A 152 -2.81 13.14 6.87
N LEU A 153 -1.80 12.26 7.01
CA LEU A 153 -1.16 12.00 8.31
C LEU A 153 -0.33 13.21 8.74
N ILE A 154 0.31 13.90 7.80
CA ILE A 154 1.00 15.17 8.06
C ILE A 154 -0.02 16.26 8.42
N GLN A 155 -1.14 16.34 7.70
CA GLN A 155 -2.17 17.35 7.93
C GLN A 155 -2.90 17.13 9.26
N SER A 156 -3.26 15.89 9.60
CA SER A 156 -3.92 15.52 10.86
C SER A 156 -2.98 15.57 12.06
N ALA A 157 -1.70 15.21 11.92
CA ALA A 157 -0.72 15.42 12.98
C ALA A 157 -0.45 16.91 13.24
N TYR A 158 -0.49 17.75 12.19
CA TYR A 158 -0.43 19.20 12.31
C TYR A 158 -1.68 19.78 12.99
N GLN A 159 -2.88 19.34 12.58
CA GLN A 159 -4.15 19.76 13.19
C GLN A 159 -4.24 19.35 14.65
N ASN A 160 -3.95 18.09 15.00
CA ASN A 160 -3.91 17.64 16.39
C ASN A 160 -2.88 18.41 17.25
N ARG A 161 -1.76 18.82 16.67
CA ARG A 161 -0.77 19.64 17.37
C ARG A 161 -1.27 21.07 17.60
N LYS A 162 -1.97 21.63 16.61
CA LYS A 162 -2.61 22.95 16.70
C LYS A 162 -3.75 22.96 17.72
N ASP A 163 -4.60 21.93 17.71
CA ASP A 163 -5.73 21.78 18.65
C ASP A 163 -5.24 21.59 20.10
N ASN A 164 -4.13 20.86 20.29
CA ASN A 164 -3.49 20.72 21.61
C ASN A 164 -2.81 22.01 22.08
N GLU A 165 -2.22 22.81 21.18
CA GLU A 165 -1.66 24.13 21.50
C GLU A 165 -2.78 25.15 21.82
N GLU A 166 -3.92 25.08 21.14
CA GLU A 166 -5.09 25.94 21.37
C GLU A 166 -5.81 25.60 22.69
N ASN A 167 -5.92 24.31 23.03
CA ASN A 167 -6.46 23.83 24.31
C ASN A 167 -5.50 24.02 25.51
N ALA A 168 -4.19 24.08 25.27
CA ALA A 168 -3.21 24.42 26.32
C ALA A 168 -3.20 25.92 26.67
N THR A 169 -3.75 26.77 25.79
CA THR A 169 -3.74 28.25 25.96
C THR A 169 -4.93 28.76 26.80
N THR A 170 -5.88 27.89 27.18
CA THR A 170 -7.07 28.27 27.98
C THR A 170 -6.90 28.15 29.49
N SER A 171 -5.70 27.82 29.99
CA SER A 171 -5.40 27.76 31.44
C SER A 171 -4.30 28.78 31.82
N GLU A 172 -4.77 29.97 32.23
CA GLU A 172 -4.15 31.06 33.02
C GLU A 172 -2.61 31.32 33.05
N THR A 173 -2.27 32.53 32.55
CA THR A 173 -1.32 33.56 33.07
C THR A 173 0.19 33.46 32.80
N THR A 174 0.69 34.13 31.74
CA THR A 174 1.65 35.29 31.76
C THR A 174 1.99 35.74 30.32
N PRO A 175 2.28 37.04 30.04
CA PRO A 175 2.50 37.52 28.69
C PRO A 175 3.93 37.25 28.24
N ILE A 176 4.12 36.25 27.37
CA ILE A 176 5.35 36.06 26.60
C ILE A 176 5.00 36.15 25.12
N GLN A 177 5.78 36.95 24.40
CA GLN A 177 5.57 37.39 23.02
C GLN A 177 5.26 36.23 22.05
N PRO A 178 4.43 36.47 21.00
CA PRO A 178 4.11 35.44 20.03
C PRO A 178 5.33 35.19 19.15
N THR A 179 6.14 34.17 19.46
CA THR A 179 7.04 33.60 18.46
C THR A 179 6.18 32.77 17.50
N THR A 180 5.66 33.45 16.49
CA THR A 180 5.01 32.86 15.33
C THR A 180 6.04 32.04 14.53
N THR A 181 6.34 30.81 14.96
CA THR A 181 7.10 29.88 14.12
C THR A 181 6.10 29.07 13.32
N ALA A 182 5.95 29.46 12.05
CA ALA A 182 5.31 28.62 11.03
C ALA A 182 5.87 27.18 11.10
N PRO A 183 5.08 26.14 10.74
CA PRO A 183 5.62 24.80 10.62
C PRO A 183 6.86 24.81 9.72
N PRO A 184 7.91 24.03 10.06
CA PRO A 184 9.12 24.01 9.24
C PRO A 184 8.72 23.66 7.80
N PRO A 185 9.33 24.33 6.80
CA PRO A 185 9.00 24.08 5.41
C PRO A 185 9.13 22.58 5.12
N LYS A 186 8.14 22.02 4.41
CA LYS A 186 8.24 20.66 3.86
C LYS A 186 9.61 20.56 3.19
N GLY A 187 10.46 19.65 3.68
CA GLY A 187 11.80 19.50 3.12
C GLY A 187 11.70 19.27 1.61
N TRP A 188 12.57 19.89 0.83
CA TRP A 188 12.57 19.83 -0.64
C TRP A 188 12.35 18.42 -1.21
N TYR A 189 12.89 17.40 -0.52
CA TYR A 189 12.77 16.01 -0.92
C TYR A 189 11.33 15.47 -0.83
N ARG A 190 10.51 15.95 0.11
CA ARG A 190 9.13 15.50 0.26
C ARG A 190 8.26 16.04 -0.87
N THR A 191 8.51 17.27 -1.31
CA THR A 191 7.85 17.83 -2.49
C THR A 191 8.13 17.01 -3.76
N ILE A 192 9.39 16.55 -3.93
CA ILE A 192 9.76 15.68 -5.06
C ILE A 192 9.06 14.32 -4.94
N ILE A 193 9.04 13.73 -3.75
CA ILE A 193 8.38 12.44 -3.53
C ILE A 193 6.87 12.55 -3.75
N ASP A 194 6.21 13.57 -3.21
CA ASP A 194 4.77 13.80 -3.40
C ASP A 194 4.44 13.96 -4.91
N PHE A 195 5.31 14.65 -5.66
CA PHE A 195 5.19 14.75 -7.11
C PHE A 195 5.34 13.38 -7.79
N LEU A 196 6.36 12.60 -7.43
CA LEU A 196 6.55 11.25 -7.97
C LEU A 196 5.39 10.34 -7.63
N GLU A 197 4.84 10.40 -6.42
CA GLU A 197 3.70 9.60 -6.02
C GLU A 197 2.48 9.88 -6.91
N ASN A 198 2.19 11.16 -7.18
CA ASN A 198 1.09 11.55 -8.07
C ASN A 198 1.33 11.13 -9.52
N GLN A 199 2.56 11.22 -10.01
CA GLN A 199 2.90 10.84 -11.38
C GLN A 199 2.93 9.32 -11.60
N THR A 200 3.21 8.54 -10.55
CA THR A 200 3.35 7.08 -10.66
C THR A 200 2.07 6.32 -10.38
N MET A 201 1.12 6.90 -9.66
CA MET A 201 -0.16 6.26 -9.35
C MET A 201 -0.98 5.80 -10.58
N PRO A 202 -1.00 6.52 -11.72
CA PRO A 202 -1.71 6.08 -12.94
C PRO A 202 -1.15 4.81 -13.59
N PHE A 203 0.00 4.30 -13.15
CA PHE A 203 0.60 3.06 -13.64
C PHE A 203 -0.01 1.81 -13.00
N ALA A 204 -0.87 1.95 -11.98
CA ALA A 204 -1.64 0.83 -11.44
C ALA A 204 -2.85 0.54 -12.33
N ASP A 205 -3.10 -0.73 -12.64
CA ASP A 205 -4.29 -1.15 -13.38
C ASP A 205 -5.55 -0.99 -12.52
N THR A 206 -5.41 -1.18 -11.20
CA THR A 206 -6.52 -1.01 -10.25
C THR A 206 -6.00 -0.46 -8.94
N ILE A 207 -6.69 0.57 -8.43
CA ILE A 207 -6.39 1.18 -7.13
C ILE A 207 -7.50 0.84 -6.16
N VAL A 208 -7.14 0.21 -5.04
CA VAL A 208 -8.06 -0.20 -3.99
C VAL A 208 -7.87 0.67 -2.76
N VAL A 209 -8.99 1.01 -2.12
CA VAL A 209 -9.05 1.83 -0.91
C VAL A 209 -10.04 1.19 0.07
N ASN A 210 -9.77 1.31 1.37
CA ASN A 210 -10.54 0.62 2.42
C ASN A 210 -11.94 1.23 2.68
N SER A 211 -12.23 2.44 2.17
CA SER A 211 -13.53 3.07 2.42
C SER A 211 -13.92 4.07 1.33
N HIS A 212 -15.21 4.36 1.22
CA HIS A 212 -15.72 5.45 0.39
C HIS A 212 -15.14 6.82 0.81
N PHE A 213 -14.81 7.00 2.09
CA PHE A 213 -14.12 8.19 2.59
C PHE A 213 -12.70 8.29 2.02
N THR A 214 -11.91 7.22 2.12
CA THR A 214 -10.56 7.14 1.54
C THR A 214 -10.59 7.30 0.03
N ARG A 215 -11.61 6.76 -0.66
CA ARG A 215 -11.82 6.99 -2.10
C ARG A 215 -11.96 8.47 -2.42
N ARG A 216 -12.82 9.19 -1.69
CA ARG A 216 -13.02 10.62 -1.88
C ARG A 216 -11.73 11.39 -1.65
N THR A 217 -10.99 11.09 -0.58
CA THR A 217 -9.75 11.82 -0.30
C THR A 217 -8.63 11.50 -1.28
N VAL A 218 -8.50 10.26 -1.75
CA VAL A 218 -7.54 9.89 -2.82
C VAL A 218 -7.89 10.61 -4.12
N LEU A 219 -9.18 10.70 -4.49
CA LEU A 219 -9.62 11.44 -5.67
C LEU A 219 -9.41 12.96 -5.54
N GLU A 220 -9.51 13.52 -4.33
CA GLU A 220 -9.22 14.94 -4.05
C GLU A 220 -7.71 15.22 -4.04
N THR A 221 -6.90 14.25 -3.62
CA THR A 221 -5.43 14.38 -3.51
C THR A 221 -4.71 14.15 -4.84
N PHE A 222 -5.26 13.30 -5.70
CA PHE A 222 -4.68 12.91 -6.99
C PHE A 222 -5.67 13.20 -8.14
N PRO A 223 -5.70 14.44 -8.68
CA PRO A 223 -6.65 14.85 -9.73
C PRO A 223 -6.53 14.04 -11.03
N SER A 224 -5.37 13.44 -11.29
CA SER A 224 -5.11 12.54 -12.42
C SER A 224 -6.03 11.31 -12.41
N LEU A 225 -6.40 10.81 -11.23
CA LEU A 225 -7.31 9.67 -11.08
C LEU A 225 -8.78 10.04 -11.34
N GLN A 226 -9.17 11.29 -11.10
CA GLN A 226 -10.52 11.77 -11.45
C GLN A 226 -10.72 11.76 -12.97
N GLN A 227 -9.70 12.13 -13.74
CA GLN A 227 -9.76 12.12 -15.20
C GLN A 227 -9.86 10.69 -15.78
N GLN A 228 -9.20 9.70 -15.16
CA GLN A 228 -9.33 8.30 -15.59
C GLN A 228 -10.69 7.66 -15.25
N GLN A 229 -11.32 8.01 -14.11
CA GLN A 229 -12.68 7.51 -13.80
C GLN A 229 -13.77 8.11 -14.69
N GLN A 230 -13.58 9.35 -15.17
CA GLN A 230 -14.52 9.99 -16.10
C GLN A 230 -14.33 9.53 -17.56
N ALA A 231 -13.21 8.86 -17.87
CA ALA A 231 -12.87 8.38 -19.20
C ALA A 231 -13.18 6.87 -19.41
N GLN A 232 -13.64 6.16 -18.39
CA GLN A 232 -14.20 4.81 -18.54
C GLN A 232 -15.70 4.94 -18.86
N PRO A 233 -16.17 4.44 -20.02
CA PRO A 233 -17.57 4.53 -20.45
C PRO A 233 -18.53 3.68 -19.60
#